data_AF-K1RFG3-F1
#
_entry.id   AF-K1RFG3-F1
#
_cell.length_a   1.000
_cell.length_b   1.000
_cell.length_c   1.000
_cell.angle_alpha   90.00
_cell.angle_beta   90.00
_cell.angle_gamma   90.00
#
_symmetry.space_group_name_H-M   'P 1'
#
loop_
_entity.id
_entity.type
_entity.pdbx_description
1 polymer ?
#
loop_
_entity_poly.entity_id
_entity_poly.type
_entity_poly.pdbx_seq_one_letter_code
_entity_poly.pdbx_strand_id
1 'polypeptide(L)'
;MQVDFGVARARIAGEMADVHCLVVSLPYSNMRLCVALPGENAECLCHGLMLVFEHIGGVPPVIVMDNATGAGRRNAKGEVALTGVFSAFVAHYRLEVRFCNPYSGN
;
A
#
# COMPACT_ATOMS: atom_id res chain seq x y z
N MET A 1 -4.60 -7.20 -6.47
CA MET A 1 -4.45 -5.73 -6.61
C MET A 1 -3.02 -5.36 -6.28
N GLN A 2 -2.36 -4.52 -7.07
CA GLN A 2 -0.98 -4.08 -6.77
C GLN A 2 -1.01 -2.76 -6.01
N VAL A 3 -0.17 -2.64 -4.98
CA VAL A 3 -0.10 -1.49 -4.08
C VAL A 3 1.36 -1.07 -3.95
N ASP A 4 1.61 0.22 -4.09
CA ASP A 4 2.95 0.83 -4.01
C ASP A 4 2.85 2.22 -3.37
N PHE A 5 3.96 2.71 -2.81
CA PHE A 5 4.09 4.08 -2.35
C PHE A 5 5.02 4.87 -3.27
N GLY A 6 4.53 6.01 -3.75
CA GLY A 6 5.32 7.03 -4.41
C GLY A 6 5.47 8.26 -3.53
N VAL A 7 6.46 9.10 -3.84
CA VAL A 7 6.55 10.45 -3.29
C VAL A 7 6.29 11.45 -4.42
N ALA A 8 5.41 12.41 -4.17
CA ALA A 8 5.14 13.52 -5.07
C ALA A 8 5.33 14.84 -4.34
N ARG A 9 5.68 15.90 -5.08
CA ARG A 9 5.71 17.25 -4.51
C ARG A 9 4.40 17.96 -4.86
N ALA A 10 3.70 18.43 -3.84
CA ALA A 10 2.46 19.18 -4.00
C ALA A 10 2.54 20.51 -3.27
N ARG A 11 1.78 21.50 -3.76
CA ARG A 11 1.64 22.78 -3.07
C ARG A 11 0.47 22.70 -2.10
N ILE A 12 0.76 22.61 -0.80
CA ILE A 12 -0.23 22.54 0.27
C ILE A 12 -0.20 23.87 1.02
N ALA A 13 -1.35 24.53 1.15
CA ALA A 13 -1.47 25.83 1.81
C ALA A 13 -0.48 26.92 1.32
N GLY A 14 -0.05 26.83 0.05
CA GLY A 14 0.89 27.78 -0.55
C GLY A 14 2.37 27.38 -0.47
N GLU A 15 2.70 26.34 0.28
CA GLU A 15 4.07 25.83 0.44
C GLU A 15 4.28 24.51 -0.31
N MET A 16 5.49 24.28 -0.83
CA MET A 16 5.84 23.01 -1.48
C MET A 16 6.18 21.98 -0.42
N ALA A 17 5.38 20.92 -0.34
CA ALA A 17 5.58 19.81 0.58
C ALA A 17 5.68 18.49 -0.18
N ASP A 18 6.42 17.56 0.40
CA ASP A 18 6.47 16.18 -0.08
C ASP A 18 5.23 15.45 0.48
N VAL A 19 4.57 14.70 -0.40
CA VAL A 19 3.35 13.95 -0.10
C VAL A 19 3.57 12.51 -0.48
N HIS A 20 3.20 11.61 0.42
CA HIS A 20 3.27 10.17 0.16
C HIS A 20 2.00 9.75 -0.56
N CYS A 21 2.16 9.18 -1.74
CA CYS A 21 1.06 8.75 -2.60
C CYS A 21 0.95 7.23 -2.54
N LEU A 22 -0.11 6.72 -1.94
CA LEU A 22 -0.47 5.31 -2.07
C LEU A 22 -1.08 5.10 -3.45
N VAL A 23 -0.36 4.41 -4.32
CA VAL A 23 -0.78 4.09 -5.68
C VAL A 23 -1.27 2.65 -5.73
N VAL A 24 -2.48 2.47 -6.25
CA VAL A 24 -3.12 1.17 -6.34
C VAL A 24 -3.49 0.88 -7.79
N SER A 25 -3.08 -0.28 -8.30
CA SER A 25 -3.39 -0.73 -9.66
C SER A 25 -4.26 -1.99 -9.65
N LEU A 26 -5.37 -1.93 -10.39
CA LEU A 26 -6.26 -3.07 -10.60
C LEU A 26 -5.77 -3.92 -11.79
N PRO A 27 -5.60 -5.25 -11.63
CA PRO A 27 -4.90 -6.10 -12.60
C PRO A 27 -5.64 -6.28 -13.94
N TYR A 28 -6.97 -6.17 -13.95
CA TYR A 28 -7.76 -6.44 -15.16
C TYR A 28 -8.03 -5.19 -16.00
N SER A 29 -8.31 -4.06 -15.35
CA SER A 29 -8.67 -2.80 -16.04
C SER A 29 -7.48 -1.88 -16.26
N ASN A 30 -6.32 -2.15 -15.67
CA ASN A 30 -5.18 -1.22 -15.54
C ASN A 30 -5.56 0.14 -14.93
N MET A 31 -6.74 0.23 -14.28
CA MET A 31 -7.15 1.44 -13.57
C MET A 31 -6.22 1.65 -12.37
N ARG A 32 -5.74 2.89 -12.24
CA ARG A 32 -4.88 3.31 -11.14
C ARG A 32 -5.61 4.32 -10.27
N LEU A 33 -5.60 4.07 -8.98
CA LEU A 33 -6.09 4.99 -7.95
C LEU A 33 -4.89 5.50 -7.16
N CYS A 34 -4.98 6.74 -6.68
CA CYS A 34 -3.93 7.38 -5.90
C CYS A 34 -4.55 8.07 -4.70
N VAL A 35 -4.00 7.82 -3.52
CA VAL A 35 -4.40 8.48 -2.27
C VAL A 35 -3.20 9.24 -1.70
N ALA A 36 -3.35 10.55 -1.54
CA ALA A 36 -2.36 11.39 -0.87
C ALA A 36 -2.44 11.22 0.65
N LEU A 37 -1.31 10.91 1.27
CA LEU A 37 -1.15 10.59 2.68
C LEU A 37 0.00 11.39 3.30
N PRO A 38 -0.05 11.67 4.61
CA PRO A 38 0.99 12.43 5.30
C PRO A 38 2.29 11.62 5.53
N GLY A 39 2.29 10.30 5.28
CA GLY A 39 3.42 9.44 5.54
C GLY A 39 3.30 8.04 4.96
N GLU A 40 4.42 7.31 4.99
CA GLU A 40 4.54 5.91 4.57
C GLU A 40 4.67 4.99 5.79
N ASN A 41 3.61 4.95 6.60
CA ASN A 41 3.53 4.10 7.78
C ASN A 41 2.28 3.20 7.72
N ALA A 42 2.17 2.26 8.67
CA ALA A 42 1.09 1.27 8.67
C ALA A 42 -0.31 1.91 8.78
N GLU A 43 -0.45 2.97 9.56
CA GLU A 43 -1.71 3.67 9.76
C GLU A 43 -2.16 4.36 8.46
N CYS A 44 -1.24 5.05 7.80
CA CYS A 44 -1.48 5.70 6.51
C CYS A 44 -1.81 4.67 5.43
N LEU A 45 -1.09 3.54 5.38
CA LEU A 45 -1.37 2.45 4.46
C LEU A 45 -2.78 1.87 4.68
N CYS A 46 -3.14 1.56 5.93
CA CYS A 46 -4.48 1.05 6.25
C CYS A 46 -5.57 2.06 5.85
N HIS A 47 -5.37 3.34 6.20
CA HIS A 47 -6.31 4.40 5.85
C HIS A 47 -6.48 4.55 4.34
N GLY A 48 -5.38 4.61 3.59
CA GLY A 48 -5.43 4.71 2.13
C GLY A 48 -6.09 3.50 1.48
N LEU A 49 -5.86 2.29 1.98
CA LEU A 49 -6.54 1.09 1.48
C LEU A 49 -8.05 1.12 1.75
N MET A 50 -8.49 1.59 2.92
CA MET A 50 -9.93 1.75 3.19
C MET A 50 -10.61 2.69 2.20
N LEU A 51 -9.99 3.85 1.92
CA LEU A 51 -10.51 4.80 0.94
C LEU A 51 -10.59 4.19 -0.46
N VAL A 52 -9.60 3.38 -0.84
CA VAL A 52 -9.62 2.66 -2.12
C VAL A 52 -10.71 1.61 -2.15
N PHE A 53 -10.89 0.82 -1.09
CA PHE A 53 -11.94 -0.21 -1.02
C PHE A 53 -13.33 0.39 -1.10
N GLU A 54 -13.55 1.51 -0.42
CA GLU A 54 -14.81 2.27 -0.49
C GLU A 54 -15.05 2.78 -1.92
N HIS A 55 -14.03 3.35 -2.56
CA HIS A 55 -14.14 3.88 -3.92
C HIS A 55 -14.46 2.80 -4.96
N ILE A 56 -13.84 1.62 -4.86
CA ILE A 56 -14.10 0.50 -5.78
C ILE A 56 -15.33 -0.32 -5.39
N GLY A 57 -15.96 -0.02 -4.24
CA GLY A 57 -17.14 -0.72 -3.73
C GLY A 57 -16.88 -2.15 -3.27
N GLY A 58 -15.65 -2.49 -2.89
CA GLY A 58 -15.29 -3.84 -2.52
C GLY A 58 -13.85 -4.02 -2.04
N VAL A 59 -13.59 -5.20 -1.48
CA VAL A 59 -12.28 -5.56 -0.93
C VAL A 59 -11.67 -6.66 -1.80
N PRO A 60 -10.49 -6.43 -2.41
CA PRO A 60 -9.82 -7.45 -3.20
C PRO A 60 -9.29 -8.56 -2.27
N PRO A 61 -9.36 -9.84 -2.66
CA PRO A 61 -8.89 -10.93 -1.80
C PRO A 61 -7.36 -10.95 -1.61
N VAL A 62 -6.62 -10.40 -2.59
CA VAL A 62 -5.15 -10.42 -2.59
C VAL A 62 -4.61 -9.03 -2.91
N ILE A 63 -3.69 -8.56 -2.08
CA ILE A 63 -2.87 -7.37 -2.32
C ILE A 63 -1.41 -7.78 -2.53
N VAL A 64 -0.77 -7.18 -3.53
CA VAL A 64 0.62 -7.42 -3.89
C VAL A 64 1.39 -6.12 -3.69
N MET A 65 2.44 -6.17 -2.88
CA MET A 65 3.30 -5.03 -2.58
C MET A 65 4.72 -5.29 -3.08
N ASP A 66 5.37 -4.30 -3.66
CA ASP A 66 6.76 -4.37 -4.12
C ASP A 66 7.74 -4.43 -2.94
N ASN A 67 7.46 -3.65 -1.90
CA ASN A 67 8.26 -3.52 -0.70
C ASN A 67 7.40 -3.69 0.56
N ALA A 68 8.08 -3.85 1.69
CA ALA A 68 7.41 -4.02 2.98
C ALA A 68 7.18 -2.70 3.72
N THR A 69 7.65 -1.57 3.17
CA THR A 69 7.60 -0.27 3.84
C THR A 69 6.14 0.14 4.05
N GLY A 70 5.86 0.71 5.23
CA GLY A 70 4.49 0.91 5.71
C GLY A 70 3.80 -0.38 6.21
N ALA A 71 3.92 -1.51 5.52
CA ALA A 71 3.28 -2.77 5.92
C ALA A 71 3.98 -3.50 7.07
N GLY A 72 5.30 -3.40 7.17
CA GLY A 72 6.12 -4.22 8.06
C GLY A 72 7.63 -4.00 7.90
N ARG A 73 8.42 -4.95 8.40
CA ARG A 73 9.88 -4.99 8.22
C ARG A 73 10.29 -6.30 7.58
N ARG A 74 11.15 -6.22 6.57
CA ARG A 74 11.76 -7.40 5.95
C ARG A 74 12.99 -7.82 6.76
N ASN A 75 13.10 -9.10 7.10
CA ASN A 75 14.27 -9.66 7.77
C ASN A 75 15.37 -10.04 6.76
N ALA A 76 16.55 -10.41 7.27
CA ALA A 76 17.69 -10.81 6.44
C ALA A 76 17.44 -12.08 5.59
N LYS A 77 16.41 -12.87 5.93
CA LYS A 77 15.99 -14.07 5.19
C LYS A 77 14.94 -13.77 4.10
N GLY A 78 14.53 -12.51 3.96
CA GLY A 78 13.52 -12.07 2.99
C GLY A 78 12.07 -12.21 3.48
N GLU A 79 11.85 -12.69 4.70
CA GLU A 79 10.51 -12.80 5.28
C GLU A 79 10.06 -11.43 5.79
N VAL A 80 8.79 -11.08 5.59
CA VAL A 80 8.23 -9.81 6.03
C VAL A 80 7.42 -10.02 7.30
N ALA A 81 7.86 -9.40 8.38
CA ALA A 81 7.08 -9.30 9.62
C ALA A 81 6.17 -8.07 9.51
N LEU A 82 4.86 -8.29 9.40
CA LEU A 82 3.87 -7.21 9.36
C LEU A 82 3.87 -6.44 10.68
N THR A 83 3.57 -5.14 10.61
CA THR A 83 3.27 -4.37 11.82
C THR A 83 1.99 -4.89 12.48
N GLY A 84 1.82 -4.71 13.80
CA GLY A 84 0.62 -5.16 14.50
C GLY A 84 -0.67 -4.58 13.92
N VAL A 85 -0.65 -3.29 13.59
CA VAL A 85 -1.79 -2.59 12.97
C VAL A 85 -2.14 -3.19 11.61
N PHE A 86 -1.14 -3.39 10.75
CA PHE A 86 -1.38 -3.94 9.41
C PHE A 86 -1.78 -5.42 9.46
N SER A 87 -1.23 -6.21 10.38
CA SER A 87 -1.66 -7.59 10.61
C SER A 87 -3.14 -7.68 11.04
N ALA A 88 -3.56 -6.82 11.97
CA ALA A 88 -4.97 -6.73 12.39
C ALA A 88 -5.88 -6.30 11.22
N PHE A 89 -5.42 -5.36 10.40
CA PHE A 89 -6.13 -4.92 9.19
C PHE A 89 -6.34 -6.06 8.20
N VAL A 90 -5.27 -6.82 7.91
CA VAL A 90 -5.31 -7.99 7.02
C VAL A 90 -6.28 -9.04 7.54
N ALA A 91 -6.27 -9.32 8.85
CA ALA A 91 -7.20 -10.26 9.47
C ALA A 91 -8.67 -9.77 9.40
N HIS A 92 -8.90 -8.48 9.64
CA HIS A 92 -10.23 -7.88 9.61
C HIS A 92 -10.88 -8.00 8.23
N TYR A 93 -10.13 -7.66 7.18
CA TYR A 93 -10.59 -7.70 5.79
C TYR A 93 -10.42 -9.07 5.12
N ARG A 94 -9.85 -10.06 5.82
CA ARG A 94 -9.50 -11.39 5.29
C ARG A 94 -8.66 -11.33 4.02
N LEU A 95 -7.67 -10.44 4.02
CA LEU A 95 -6.76 -10.21 2.90
C LEU A 95 -5.64 -11.24 2.91
N GLU A 96 -5.15 -11.56 1.71
CA GLU A 96 -3.83 -12.16 1.54
C GLU A 96 -2.85 -11.08 1.07
N VAL A 97 -1.71 -10.95 1.77
CA VAL A 97 -0.64 -10.02 1.39
C VAL A 97 0.52 -10.79 0.79
N ARG A 98 0.90 -10.41 -0.43
CA ARG A 98 2.10 -10.93 -1.10
C ARG A 98 3.09 -9.81 -1.28
N PHE A 99 4.35 -10.10 -0.99
CA PHE A 99 5.45 -9.20 -1.30
C PHE A 99 6.16 -9.73 -2.55
N CYS A 100 6.33 -8.91 -3.57
CA CYS A 100 7.17 -9.25 -4.71
C CYS A 100 8.59 -9.47 -4.20
N ASN A 101 9.17 -10.60 -4.60
CA ASN A 101 10.59 -10.83 -4.42
C ASN A 101 11.29 -10.22 -5.64
N PRO A 102 12.35 -9.39 -5.47
CA PRO A 102 13.01 -8.70 -6.58
C PRO A 102 13.64 -9.63 -7.64
N TYR A 103 13.63 -10.95 -7.42
CA TYR A 103 14.21 -11.97 -8.31
C TYR A 103 13.20 -12.70 -9.22
N SER A 104 11.94 -12.26 -9.33
CA SER A 104 10.93 -12.97 -10.16
C SER A 104 10.85 -12.49 -11.62
N GLY A 105 11.78 -11.64 -12.06
CA GLY A 105 11.96 -11.34 -13.49
C GLY A 105 13.08 -12.20 -14.05
N ASN A 106 12.73 -13.35 -14.63
CA ASN A 106 13.63 -14.12 -15.51
C ASN A 106 13.01 -14.18 -16.90
#